data_AF-A0AA97NY15-F1
#
_entry.id   AF-A0AA97NY15-F1
#
_cell.length_a   1.000
_cell.length_b   1.000
_cell.length_c   1.000
_cell.angle_alpha   90.00
_cell.angle_beta   90.00
_cell.angle_gamma   90.00
#
_symmetry.space_group_name_H-M   'P 1'
#
loop_
_entity.id
_entity.type
_entity.pdbx_description
1 polymer ?
#
loop_
_entity_poly.entity_id
_entity_poly.type
_entity_poly.pdbx_seq_one_letter_code
_entity_poly.pdbx_strand_id
1 'polypeptide(L)'
;MLSLRLLKFPHLLKIYLLKITKLVHPPELVPDEQEAHLKEAMRKCEVWANKAWFAVRNNGSLRRRYFGTDSDKHIKSIQRSYDAIEDACDLTKDNIPFRCEHSTSDCTSKRGNPLNAFVYGDENRVYICPGFFDYSTNVNINARTLIHELSHLESIRGTNDYGNGYGLEKVKSLGKSESLMDADTFAYFASEAAGY
;
A
#
# COMPACT_ATOMS: atom_id res chain seq x y z
N MET A 1 37.69 27.84 43.37
CA MET A 1 36.30 27.55 42.95
C MET A 1 36.32 27.15 41.48
N LEU A 2 36.05 25.88 41.18
CA LEU A 2 35.89 25.37 39.80
C LEU A 2 34.64 26.00 39.18
N SER A 3 34.73 26.54 37.97
CA SER A 3 33.56 26.81 37.13
C SER A 3 33.69 26.02 35.83
N LEU A 4 32.70 25.14 35.63
CA LEU A 4 32.58 24.13 34.60
C LEU A 4 32.48 24.77 33.20
N ARG A 5 33.25 24.23 32.25
CA ARG A 5 33.05 24.45 30.81
C ARG A 5 31.67 23.90 30.39
N LEU A 6 30.76 24.77 29.96
CA LEU A 6 29.60 24.38 29.15
C LEU A 6 29.97 24.50 27.67
N LEU A 7 30.33 23.36 27.08
CA LEU A 7 30.41 23.19 25.63
C LEU A 7 28.99 23.35 25.06
N LYS A 8 28.74 24.46 24.36
CA LYS A 8 27.57 24.60 23.49
C LYS A 8 27.74 23.65 22.30
N PHE A 9 26.96 22.57 22.26
CA PHE A 9 26.74 21.78 21.06
C PHE A 9 25.40 22.18 20.42
N PRO A 10 25.34 23.10 19.44
CA PRO A 10 24.09 23.46 18.78
C PRO A 10 23.79 22.57 17.55
N HIS A 11 24.28 21.32 17.52
CA HIS A 11 24.14 20.46 16.34
C HIS A 11 23.32 19.18 16.52
N LEU A 12 22.88 18.86 17.74
CA LEU A 12 22.09 17.64 18.00
C LEU A 12 20.58 17.84 17.93
N LEU A 13 20.09 19.06 17.79
CA LEU A 13 18.64 19.35 17.76
C LEU A 13 18.00 19.34 16.36
N LYS A 14 18.77 19.02 15.30
CA LYS A 14 18.29 19.07 13.90
C LYS A 14 18.04 17.71 13.24
N ILE A 15 18.22 16.59 13.94
CA ILE A 15 18.07 15.24 13.36
C ILE A 15 16.72 14.59 13.75
N TYR A 16 15.97 15.14 14.71
CA TYR A 16 14.71 14.54 15.18
C TYR A 16 13.42 15.09 14.53
N LEU A 17 13.53 15.97 13.52
CA LEU A 17 12.38 16.74 13.02
C LEU A 17 11.96 16.42 11.56
N LEU A 18 12.26 15.22 11.06
CA LEU A 18 12.10 14.91 9.63
C LEU A 18 11.24 13.67 9.30
N LYS A 19 10.38 13.18 10.20
CA LYS A 19 9.58 11.96 9.95
C LYS A 19 8.15 11.97 10.53
N ILE A 20 7.36 13.05 10.36
CA ILE A 20 5.99 13.11 10.94
C ILE A 20 4.92 13.51 9.91
N THR A 21 5.00 12.99 8.69
CA THR A 21 4.05 13.33 7.61
C THR A 21 3.54 12.11 6.85
N LYS A 22 4.32 11.03 6.80
CA LYS A 22 3.94 9.76 6.15
C LYS A 22 2.74 9.07 6.82
N LEU A 23 2.71 9.07 8.15
CA LEU A 23 1.57 8.62 8.94
C LEU A 23 0.91 9.87 9.52
N VAL A 24 -0.34 10.11 9.14
CA VAL A 24 -1.11 11.25 9.66
C VAL A 24 -2.29 10.72 10.45
N HIS A 25 -2.24 10.91 11.76
CA HIS A 25 -3.33 10.60 12.65
C HIS A 25 -4.28 11.81 12.75
N PRO A 26 -5.61 11.62 12.76
CA PRO A 26 -6.51 12.61 13.34
C PRO A 26 -6.09 12.88 14.80
N PRO A 27 -6.46 14.02 15.39
CA PRO A 27 -5.98 14.43 16.72
C PRO A 27 -6.37 13.51 17.88
N GLU A 28 -7.16 12.45 17.65
CA GLU A 28 -7.48 11.43 18.66
C GLU A 28 -7.05 10.01 18.23
N LEU A 29 -6.11 9.46 19.01
CA LEU A 29 -5.96 8.04 19.38
C LEU A 29 -5.95 7.00 18.25
N VAL A 30 -4.81 6.88 17.58
CA VAL A 30 -4.36 5.56 17.12
C VAL A 30 -3.53 4.97 18.26
N PRO A 31 -3.98 3.88 18.92
CA PRO A 31 -3.14 3.18 19.89
C PRO A 31 -1.80 2.77 19.26
N ASP A 32 -0.70 2.86 20.01
CA ASP A 32 0.66 2.52 19.54
C ASP A 32 0.73 1.16 18.79
N GLU A 33 -0.12 0.21 19.19
CA GLU A 33 -0.27 -1.10 18.56
C GLU A 33 -0.78 -1.02 17.10
N GLN A 34 -1.77 -0.18 16.83
CA GLN A 34 -2.30 0.01 15.47
C GLN A 34 -1.25 0.68 14.57
N GLU A 35 -0.49 1.64 15.09
CA GLU A 35 0.62 2.25 14.34
C GLU A 35 1.70 1.20 14.01
N ALA A 36 2.05 0.34 14.97
CA ALA A 36 2.99 -0.75 14.75
C ALA A 36 2.49 -1.75 13.69
N HIS A 37 1.21 -2.13 13.74
CA HIS A 37 0.58 -3.00 12.75
C HIS A 37 0.57 -2.39 11.34
N LEU A 38 0.26 -1.10 11.21
CA LEU A 38 0.31 -0.39 9.93
C LEU A 38 1.74 -0.35 9.39
N LYS A 39 2.73 0.02 10.22
CA LYS A 39 4.15 0.03 9.81
C LYS A 39 4.62 -1.34 9.34
N GLU A 40 4.19 -2.41 10.00
CA GLU A 40 4.56 -3.77 9.60
C GLU A 40 3.91 -4.17 8.27
N ALA A 41 2.64 -3.81 8.06
CA ALA A 41 1.98 -3.99 6.77
C ALA A 41 2.66 -3.18 5.64
N MET A 42 3.11 -1.95 5.92
CA MET A 42 3.85 -1.11 4.97
C MET A 42 5.20 -1.72 4.58
N ARG A 43 6.00 -2.19 5.54
CA ARG A 43 7.26 -2.90 5.23
C ARG A 43 7.04 -4.13 4.37
N LYS A 44 5.97 -4.88 4.66
CA LYS A 44 5.61 -6.04 3.83
C LYS A 44 5.14 -5.63 2.43
N CYS A 45 4.33 -4.56 2.33
CA CYS A 45 3.93 -3.98 1.05
C CYS A 45 5.15 -3.59 0.20
N GLU A 46 6.13 -2.89 0.78
CA GLU A 46 7.37 -2.49 0.12
C GLU A 46 8.11 -3.71 -0.46
N VAL A 47 8.37 -4.73 0.37
CA VAL A 47 9.03 -5.97 -0.05
C VAL A 47 8.26 -6.71 -1.14
N TRP A 48 6.93 -6.76 -1.04
CA TRP A 48 6.08 -7.45 -2.00
C TRP A 48 6.03 -6.72 -3.34
N ALA A 49 5.92 -5.39 -3.33
CA ALA A 49 5.97 -4.57 -4.53
C ALA A 49 7.32 -4.72 -5.25
N ASN A 50 8.43 -4.71 -4.52
CA ASN A 50 9.76 -4.95 -5.08
C ASN A 50 9.88 -6.35 -5.72
N LYS A 51 9.43 -7.40 -5.04
CA LYS A 51 9.41 -8.76 -5.60
C LYS A 51 8.52 -8.86 -6.83
N ALA A 52 7.36 -8.20 -6.80
CA ALA A 52 6.45 -8.13 -7.94
C ALA A 52 7.12 -7.48 -9.14
N TRP A 53 7.84 -6.36 -8.94
CA TRP A 53 8.59 -5.68 -9.99
C TRP A 53 9.53 -6.62 -10.75
N PHE A 54 10.28 -7.48 -10.03
CA PHE A 54 11.15 -8.49 -10.66
C PHE A 54 10.34 -9.62 -11.31
N ALA A 55 9.32 -10.12 -10.62
CA ALA A 55 8.50 -11.24 -11.09
C ALA A 55 7.73 -10.90 -12.37
N VAL A 56 7.30 -9.64 -12.55
CA VAL A 56 6.62 -9.20 -13.78
C VAL A 56 7.48 -9.50 -14.99
N ARG A 57 8.80 -9.35 -14.93
CA ARG A 57 9.68 -9.68 -16.07
C ARG A 57 10.09 -11.15 -16.08
N ASN A 58 10.54 -11.65 -14.93
CA ASN A 58 11.29 -12.90 -14.83
C ASN A 58 10.41 -14.14 -14.64
N ASN A 59 9.12 -13.98 -14.29
CA ASN A 59 8.18 -15.06 -14.12
C ASN A 59 7.03 -14.94 -15.13
N GLY A 60 7.29 -15.35 -16.37
CA GLY A 60 6.30 -15.27 -17.46
C GLY A 60 5.03 -16.08 -17.19
N SER A 61 5.11 -17.20 -16.47
CA SER A 61 3.94 -18.00 -16.10
C SER A 61 3.02 -17.24 -15.15
N LEU A 62 3.57 -16.66 -14.08
CA LEU A 62 2.82 -15.84 -13.13
C LEU A 62 2.26 -14.58 -13.80
N ARG A 63 3.07 -13.87 -14.59
CA ARG A 63 2.63 -12.69 -15.35
C ARG A 63 1.45 -13.01 -16.25
N ARG A 64 1.50 -14.10 -17.02
CA ARG A 64 0.39 -14.48 -17.90
C ARG A 64 -0.86 -14.86 -17.14
N ARG A 65 -0.72 -15.56 -16.00
CA ARG A 65 -1.84 -15.93 -15.14
C ARG A 65 -2.63 -14.71 -14.65
N TYR A 66 -1.92 -13.67 -14.24
CA TYR A 66 -2.55 -12.48 -13.64
C TYR A 66 -2.87 -11.40 -14.66
N PHE A 67 -1.94 -11.07 -15.55
CA PHE A 67 -2.06 -9.92 -16.46
C PHE A 67 -2.31 -10.30 -17.92
N GLY A 68 -2.33 -11.60 -18.26
CA GLY A 68 -2.64 -12.07 -19.61
C GLY A 68 -1.71 -11.53 -20.71
N THR A 69 -0.45 -11.22 -20.38
CA THR A 69 0.43 -10.46 -21.29
C THR A 69 1.88 -10.96 -21.32
N ASP A 70 2.47 -10.92 -22.50
CA ASP A 70 3.92 -11.00 -22.73
C ASP A 70 4.48 -9.72 -23.41
N SER A 71 3.65 -8.70 -23.61
CA SER A 71 4.09 -7.43 -24.21
C SER A 71 5.08 -6.69 -23.31
N ASP A 72 6.25 -6.36 -23.87
CA ASP A 72 7.28 -5.53 -23.21
C ASP A 72 6.74 -4.17 -22.76
N LYS A 73 5.81 -3.59 -23.52
CA LYS A 73 5.15 -2.33 -23.13
C LYS A 73 4.35 -2.51 -21.84
N HIS A 74 3.59 -3.60 -21.74
CA HIS A 74 2.81 -3.90 -20.54
C HIS A 74 3.74 -4.24 -19.37
N ILE A 75 4.77 -5.06 -19.59
CA ILE A 75 5.78 -5.40 -18.57
C ILE A 75 6.38 -4.13 -17.97
N LYS A 76 6.89 -3.22 -18.82
CA LYS A 76 7.48 -1.95 -18.35
C LYS A 76 6.45 -1.07 -17.63
N SER A 77 5.19 -1.07 -18.07
CA SER A 77 4.14 -0.29 -17.42
C SER A 77 3.78 -0.83 -16.04
N ILE A 78 3.64 -2.14 -15.89
CA ILE A 78 3.33 -2.79 -14.61
C ILE A 78 4.53 -2.64 -13.65
N GLN A 79 5.76 -2.76 -14.16
CA GLN A 79 6.97 -2.51 -13.37
C GLN A 79 6.98 -1.08 -12.80
N ARG A 80 6.67 -0.05 -13.60
CA ARG A 80 6.58 1.33 -13.09
C ARG A 80 5.54 1.50 -11.97
N SER A 81 4.42 0.79 -12.06
CA SER A 81 3.41 0.82 -11.00
C SER A 81 3.92 0.18 -9.71
N TYR A 82 4.59 -0.96 -9.77
CA TYR A 82 5.18 -1.57 -8.57
C TYR A 82 6.32 -0.75 -7.98
N ASP A 83 7.13 -0.08 -8.81
CA ASP A 83 8.15 0.86 -8.36
C ASP A 83 7.54 2.02 -7.56
N ALA A 84 6.45 2.61 -8.08
CA ALA A 84 5.74 3.69 -7.38
C ALA A 84 5.00 3.20 -6.11
N ILE A 85 4.49 1.97 -6.11
CA ILE A 85 3.87 1.34 -4.92
C ILE A 85 4.93 1.06 -3.85
N GLU A 86 6.10 0.53 -4.23
CA GLU A 86 7.23 0.35 -3.31
C GLU A 86 7.60 1.69 -2.66
N ASP A 87 7.81 2.72 -3.48
CA ASP A 87 8.11 4.08 -3.03
C ASP A 87 7.05 4.64 -2.09
N ALA A 88 5.78 4.32 -2.32
CA ALA A 88 4.69 4.71 -1.45
C ALA A 88 4.63 3.88 -0.15
N CYS A 89 5.18 2.68 -0.10
CA CYS A 89 5.23 1.86 1.11
C CYS A 89 6.50 2.09 1.95
N ASP A 90 7.55 2.68 1.37
CA ASP A 90 8.77 3.07 2.06
C ASP A 90 8.49 4.13 3.15
N LEU A 91 8.65 3.72 4.42
CA LEU A 91 8.47 4.56 5.61
C LEU A 91 9.53 5.66 5.76
N THR A 92 10.58 5.64 4.96
CA THR A 92 11.61 6.68 4.93
C THR A 92 11.29 7.81 3.94
N LYS A 93 10.30 7.61 3.06
CA LYS A 93 9.84 8.59 2.07
C LYS A 93 8.60 9.33 2.56
N ASP A 94 8.53 10.60 2.20
CA ASP A 94 7.39 11.48 2.48
C ASP A 94 6.67 11.90 1.19
N ASN A 95 5.94 10.95 0.59
CA ASN A 95 5.29 11.12 -0.71
C ASN A 95 3.76 10.92 -0.65
N ILE A 96 3.29 9.80 -0.09
CA ILE A 96 1.88 9.43 0.00
C ILE A 96 1.53 9.19 1.48
N PRO A 97 0.78 10.09 2.14
CA PRO A 97 0.35 9.89 3.51
C PRO A 97 -0.66 8.74 3.66
N PHE A 98 -0.54 7.99 4.76
CA PHE A 98 -1.52 7.01 5.24
C PHE A 98 -2.20 7.60 6.46
N ARG A 99 -3.53 7.69 6.42
CA ARG A 99 -4.33 8.35 7.46
C ARG A 99 -5.33 7.39 8.04
N CYS A 100 -5.42 7.33 9.36
CA CYS A 100 -6.52 6.60 9.98
C CYS A 100 -7.83 7.38 9.77
N GLU A 101 -8.87 6.65 9.38
CA GLU A 101 -10.23 7.15 9.20
C GLU A 101 -11.16 6.41 10.14
N HIS A 102 -11.98 7.15 10.88
CA HIS A 102 -12.91 6.62 11.87
C HIS A 102 -14.37 6.84 11.49
N SER A 103 -14.63 7.56 10.39
CA SER A 103 -15.94 7.75 9.79
C SER A 103 -16.57 6.40 9.44
N THR A 104 -17.67 6.07 10.11
CA THR A 104 -18.40 4.83 9.84
C THR A 104 -19.01 4.82 8.45
N SER A 105 -19.37 5.98 7.89
CA SER A 105 -19.90 6.06 6.53
C SER A 105 -18.84 5.84 5.47
N ASP A 106 -17.65 6.41 5.63
CA ASP A 106 -16.58 6.31 4.63
C ASP A 106 -15.89 4.93 4.70
N CYS A 107 -15.79 4.36 5.89
CA CYS A 107 -15.28 3.00 6.11
C CYS A 107 -16.31 1.88 5.90
N THR A 108 -17.39 2.16 5.19
CA THR A 108 -18.43 1.18 4.86
C THR A 108 -18.62 1.11 3.34
N SER A 109 -18.48 -0.09 2.78
CA SER A 109 -18.75 -0.34 1.36
C SER A 109 -20.21 -0.02 1.01
N LYS A 110 -20.49 0.17 -0.28
CA LYS A 110 -21.87 0.35 -0.80
C LYS A 110 -22.84 -0.78 -0.39
N ARG A 111 -22.33 -1.95 0.00
CA ARG A 111 -23.10 -3.11 0.45
C ARG A 111 -23.25 -3.21 1.97
N GLY A 112 -22.76 -2.23 2.72
CA GLY A 112 -22.86 -2.19 4.18
C GLY A 112 -21.76 -2.96 4.92
N ASN A 113 -20.76 -3.52 4.23
CA ASN A 113 -19.64 -4.21 4.87
C ASN A 113 -18.53 -3.24 5.28
N PRO A 114 -17.86 -3.45 6.42
CA PRO A 114 -16.71 -2.66 6.83
C PRO A 114 -15.56 -2.80 5.83
N LEU A 115 -14.84 -1.70 5.61
CA LEU A 115 -13.64 -1.64 4.78
C LEU A 115 -12.37 -1.76 5.63
N ASN A 116 -11.30 -2.25 5.02
CA ASN A 116 -9.96 -2.19 5.61
C ASN A 116 -9.28 -0.86 5.28
N ALA A 117 -9.46 -0.37 4.06
CA ALA A 117 -8.91 0.90 3.62
C ALA A 117 -9.71 1.40 2.40
N PHE A 118 -9.44 2.63 1.99
CA PHE A 118 -9.91 3.17 0.72
C PHE A 118 -9.00 4.33 0.25
N VAL A 119 -9.18 4.74 -1.00
CA VAL A 119 -8.62 5.98 -1.57
C VAL A 119 -9.67 6.72 -2.38
N TYR A 120 -9.43 8.01 -2.60
CA TYR A 120 -9.97 8.73 -3.75
C TYR A 120 -8.85 8.81 -4.79
N GLY A 121 -9.09 8.36 -6.02
CA GLY A 121 -8.02 8.18 -7.02
C GLY A 121 -7.24 9.45 -7.36
N ASP A 122 -7.88 10.61 -7.26
CA ASP A 122 -7.31 11.94 -7.48
C ASP A 122 -6.63 12.54 -6.24
N GLU A 123 -6.73 11.88 -5.09
CA GLU A 123 -6.04 12.26 -3.86
C GLU A 123 -4.80 11.39 -3.62
N ASN A 124 -3.62 11.99 -3.50
CA ASN A 124 -2.39 11.25 -3.15
C ASN A 124 -2.38 10.88 -1.66
N ARG A 125 -3.27 9.99 -1.22
CA ARG A 125 -3.42 9.57 0.18
C ARG A 125 -4.16 8.25 0.29
N VAL A 126 -3.80 7.45 1.30
CA VAL A 126 -4.53 6.24 1.70
C VAL A 126 -5.27 6.48 3.02
N TYR A 127 -6.54 6.09 3.08
CA TYR A 127 -7.35 6.11 4.30
C TYR A 127 -7.43 4.68 4.87
N ILE A 128 -7.03 4.51 6.12
CA ILE A 128 -6.98 3.25 6.85
C ILE A 128 -8.17 3.17 7.79
N CYS A 129 -9.04 2.19 7.57
CA CYS A 129 -10.29 2.02 8.30
C CYS A 129 -10.11 1.08 9.51
N PRO A 130 -11.08 1.05 10.45
CA PRO A 130 -11.00 0.18 11.62
C PRO A 130 -10.83 -1.31 11.27
N GLY A 131 -11.44 -1.78 10.18
CA GLY A 131 -11.32 -3.18 9.73
C GLY A 131 -9.89 -3.62 9.41
N PHE A 132 -8.99 -2.69 9.10
CA PHE A 132 -7.56 -2.98 8.92
C PHE A 132 -6.90 -3.57 10.17
N PHE A 133 -7.46 -3.28 11.34
CA PHE A 133 -6.93 -3.68 12.64
C PHE A 133 -7.76 -4.79 13.31
N ASP A 134 -8.78 -5.34 12.62
CA ASP A 134 -9.59 -6.43 13.14
C ASP A 134 -8.75 -7.72 13.36
N TYR A 135 -9.10 -8.51 14.37
CA TYR A 135 -8.38 -9.75 14.70
C TYR A 135 -8.31 -10.79 13.56
N SER A 136 -9.22 -10.72 12.59
CA SER A 136 -9.25 -11.61 11.42
C SER A 136 -8.32 -11.14 10.29
N THR A 137 -7.85 -9.89 10.32
CA THR A 137 -6.91 -9.37 9.34
C THR A 137 -5.49 -9.59 9.84
N ASN A 138 -4.75 -10.42 9.10
CA ASN A 138 -3.32 -10.59 9.34
C ASN A 138 -2.51 -9.63 8.48
N VAL A 139 -1.23 -9.49 8.80
CA VAL A 139 -0.30 -8.62 8.06
C VAL A 139 -0.24 -8.88 6.55
N ASN A 140 -0.49 -10.12 6.09
CA ASN A 140 -0.50 -10.44 4.65
C ASN A 140 -1.73 -9.85 3.97
N ILE A 141 -2.89 -9.93 4.61
CA ILE A 141 -4.13 -9.29 4.13
C ILE A 141 -3.92 -7.78 4.08
N ASN A 142 -3.35 -7.21 5.14
CA ASN A 142 -3.10 -5.77 5.24
C ASN A 142 -2.12 -5.28 4.17
N ALA A 143 -0.99 -5.97 3.97
CA ALA A 143 -0.05 -5.62 2.91
C ALA A 143 -0.69 -5.69 1.52
N ARG A 144 -1.51 -6.73 1.26
CA ARG A 144 -2.27 -6.85 0.01
C ARG A 144 -3.26 -5.70 -0.16
N THR A 145 -3.99 -5.34 0.91
CA THR A 145 -4.88 -4.17 0.91
C THR A 145 -4.11 -2.89 0.57
N LEU A 146 -2.93 -2.64 1.15
CA LEU A 146 -2.17 -1.43 0.81
C LEU A 146 -1.75 -1.39 -0.66
N ILE A 147 -1.32 -2.51 -1.25
CA ILE A 147 -0.97 -2.58 -2.68
C ILE A 147 -2.20 -2.34 -3.56
N HIS A 148 -3.36 -2.91 -3.19
CA HIS A 148 -4.64 -2.68 -3.86
C HIS A 148 -4.97 -1.18 -3.87
N GLU A 149 -5.04 -0.56 -2.69
CA GLU A 149 -5.40 0.85 -2.54
C GLU A 149 -4.43 1.79 -3.27
N LEU A 150 -3.13 1.56 -3.15
CA LEU A 150 -2.13 2.39 -3.83
C LEU A 150 -2.25 2.31 -5.36
N SER A 151 -2.67 1.17 -5.91
CA SER A 151 -2.83 1.03 -7.35
C SER A 151 -3.98 1.89 -7.91
N HIS A 152 -4.99 2.21 -7.08
CA HIS A 152 -6.09 3.09 -7.48
C HIS A 152 -5.67 4.55 -7.66
N LEU A 153 -4.58 4.99 -7.03
CA LEU A 153 -4.10 6.36 -7.14
C LEU A 153 -3.70 6.68 -8.59
N GLU A 154 -4.23 7.77 -9.14
CA GLU A 154 -3.95 8.21 -10.52
C GLU A 154 -2.46 8.52 -10.72
N SER A 155 -1.78 8.98 -9.66
CA SER A 155 -0.33 9.22 -9.66
C SER A 155 0.52 7.94 -9.76
N ILE A 156 -0.07 6.78 -9.49
CA ILE A 156 0.59 5.46 -9.55
C ILE A 156 0.13 4.69 -10.79
N ARG A 157 -1.18 4.43 -10.90
CA ARG A 157 -1.73 3.61 -11.99
C ARG A 157 -3.17 3.96 -12.36
N GLY A 158 -4.01 4.36 -11.41
CA GLY A 158 -5.43 4.63 -11.66
C GLY A 158 -6.22 3.36 -12.00
N THR A 159 -6.00 2.27 -11.25
CA THR A 159 -6.79 1.03 -11.42
C THR A 159 -8.25 1.24 -11.00
N ASN A 160 -9.12 0.30 -11.40
CA ASN A 160 -10.49 0.17 -10.92
C ASN A 160 -10.69 -1.20 -10.25
N ASP A 161 -11.84 -1.37 -9.61
CA ASP A 161 -12.32 -2.68 -9.16
C ASP A 161 -13.16 -3.33 -10.24
N TYR A 162 -12.54 -4.15 -11.08
CA TYR A 162 -13.26 -4.87 -12.13
C TYR A 162 -13.88 -6.16 -11.61
N GLY A 163 -14.87 -6.65 -12.37
CA GLY A 163 -15.53 -7.92 -12.13
C GLY A 163 -16.60 -7.89 -11.03
N ASN A 164 -17.27 -9.03 -10.88
CA ASN A 164 -18.21 -9.27 -9.79
C ASN A 164 -17.62 -10.31 -8.83
N GLY A 165 -17.81 -10.09 -7.53
CA GLY A 165 -17.28 -10.97 -6.49
C GLY A 165 -15.95 -10.46 -5.94
N TYR A 166 -15.26 -11.33 -5.20
CA TYR A 166 -14.04 -10.96 -4.47
C TYR A 166 -12.99 -12.07 -4.58
N GLY A 167 -11.74 -11.66 -4.45
CA GLY A 167 -10.60 -12.55 -4.29
C GLY A 167 -10.07 -13.20 -5.56
N LEU A 168 -9.27 -14.25 -5.39
CA LEU A 168 -8.45 -14.81 -6.47
C LEU A 168 -9.27 -15.37 -7.64
N GLU A 169 -10.43 -15.97 -7.37
CA GLU A 169 -11.30 -16.47 -8.43
C GLU A 169 -11.88 -15.34 -9.29
N LYS A 170 -12.17 -14.17 -8.68
CA LYS A 170 -12.53 -12.96 -9.43
C LYS A 170 -11.38 -12.55 -10.34
N VAL A 171 -10.18 -12.43 -9.80
CA VAL A 171 -8.99 -11.99 -10.55
C VAL A 171 -8.72 -12.89 -11.77
N LYS A 172 -8.82 -14.21 -11.59
CA LYS A 172 -8.63 -15.20 -12.67
C LYS A 172 -9.71 -15.15 -13.75
N SER A 173 -10.89 -14.60 -13.43
CA SER A 173 -12.01 -14.52 -14.38
C SER A 173 -11.95 -13.31 -15.32
N LEU A 174 -11.10 -12.33 -15.01
CA LEU A 174 -11.03 -11.06 -15.74
C LEU A 174 -10.44 -11.22 -17.15
N GLY A 175 -10.94 -10.40 -18.07
CA GLY A 175 -10.34 -10.25 -19.39
C GLY A 175 -9.00 -9.50 -19.30
N LYS A 176 -8.09 -9.75 -20.24
CA LYS A 176 -6.74 -9.14 -20.26
C LYS A 176 -6.74 -7.63 -20.02
N SER A 177 -7.62 -6.87 -20.68
CA SER A 177 -7.67 -5.41 -20.54
C SER A 177 -8.07 -4.98 -19.13
N GLU A 178 -9.00 -5.70 -18.50
CA GLU A 178 -9.43 -5.47 -17.13
C GLU A 178 -8.33 -5.86 -16.16
N SER A 179 -7.71 -7.04 -16.31
CA SER A 179 -6.60 -7.49 -15.47
C SER A 179 -5.42 -6.51 -15.44
N LEU A 180 -5.16 -5.79 -16.54
CA LEU A 180 -4.09 -4.77 -16.61
C LEU A 180 -4.41 -3.49 -15.83
N MET A 181 -5.66 -3.31 -15.41
CA MET A 181 -6.21 -2.13 -14.74
C MET A 181 -7.01 -2.48 -13.48
N ASP A 182 -6.95 -3.71 -12.98
CA ASP A 182 -7.70 -4.17 -11.80
C ASP A 182 -6.82 -4.17 -10.54
N ALA A 183 -7.26 -3.48 -9.49
CA ALA A 183 -6.47 -3.30 -8.26
C ALA A 183 -6.14 -4.64 -7.57
N ASP A 184 -7.11 -5.54 -7.48
CA ASP A 184 -6.91 -6.88 -6.93
C ASP A 184 -5.87 -7.69 -7.72
N THR A 185 -5.83 -7.53 -9.05
CA THR A 185 -4.83 -8.22 -9.88
C THR A 185 -3.41 -7.82 -9.48
N PHE A 186 -3.16 -6.54 -9.19
CA PHE A 186 -1.87 -6.09 -8.67
C PHE A 186 -1.59 -6.67 -7.28
N ALA A 187 -2.58 -6.62 -6.40
CA ALA A 187 -2.45 -7.06 -5.03
C ALA A 187 -2.16 -8.56 -4.90
N TYR A 188 -2.91 -9.40 -5.62
CA TYR A 188 -2.73 -10.86 -5.63
C TYR A 188 -1.46 -11.29 -6.37
N PHE A 189 -1.11 -10.62 -7.48
CA PHE A 189 0.16 -10.91 -8.15
C PHE A 189 1.35 -10.64 -7.22
N ALA A 190 1.35 -9.53 -6.48
CA ALA A 190 2.43 -9.19 -5.55
C ALA A 190 2.53 -10.19 -4.39
N SER A 191 1.39 -10.62 -3.84
CA SER A 191 1.33 -11.68 -2.82
C SER A 191 1.98 -12.98 -3.33
N GLU A 192 1.56 -13.48 -4.50
CA GLU A 192 2.11 -14.72 -5.06
C GLU A 192 3.59 -14.57 -5.45
N ALA A 193 4.00 -13.42 -5.99
CA ALA A 193 5.40 -13.13 -6.27
C ALA A 193 6.27 -13.14 -5.00
N ALA A 194 5.67 -12.83 -3.85
CA ALA A 194 6.31 -12.90 -2.54
C ALA A 194 6.19 -14.28 -1.85
N GLY A 195 5.43 -15.21 -2.42
CA GLY A 195 5.26 -16.57 -1.90
C GLY A 195 4.10 -16.74 -0.92
N TYR A 196 3.06 -15.89 -1.01
CA TYR A 196 1.89 -15.90 -0.13
C TYR A 196 0.56 -16.04 -0.88
#